data_AF-Q5DC88-F1
#
_entry.id   AF-Q5DC88-F1
#
_cell.length_a   1.000
_cell.length_b   1.000
_cell.length_c   1.000
_cell.angle_alpha   90.00
_cell.angle_beta   90.00
_cell.angle_gamma   90.00
#
_symmetry.space_group_name_H-M   'P 1'
#
loop_
_entity.id
_entity.type
_entity.pdbx_description
1 polymer ?
#
loop_
_entity_poly.entity_id
_entity_poly.type
_entity_poly.pdbx_seq_one_letter_code
_entity_poly.pdbx_strand_id
1 'polypeptide(L)'
;MVQILDDMSDALCRVADLSDCIRMLHPDEAYRYSAQKACQLIGQLVEELNTNSELYNASVRANSTSQKDKLIPDIHMDNVDKRVLGLFVADFELSGVQLQDPCRHEQLCVLLHLL
;
A
#
# COMPACT_ATOMS: atom_id res chain seq x y z
N MET A 1 -5.54 -8.12 -10.37
CA MET A 1 -5.65 -7.28 -9.16
C MET A 1 -4.41 -7.46 -8.30
N VAL A 2 -4.16 -8.65 -7.75
CA VAL A 2 -2.99 -8.94 -6.89
C VAL A 2 -1.68 -8.45 -7.51
N GLN A 3 -1.37 -8.85 -8.75
CA GLN A 3 -0.16 -8.41 -9.44
C GLN A 3 -0.02 -6.89 -9.53
N ILE A 4 -1.12 -6.16 -9.75
CA ILE A 4 -1.06 -4.70 -9.89
C ILE A 4 -0.71 -4.07 -8.54
N LEU A 5 -1.31 -4.55 -7.44
CA LEU A 5 -1.00 -4.06 -6.10
C LEU A 5 0.45 -4.40 -5.72
N ASP A 6 0.90 -5.61 -6.05
CA ASP A 6 2.28 -6.06 -5.83
C ASP A 6 3.29 -5.19 -6.61
N ASP A 7 3.05 -4.95 -7.90
CA ASP A 7 3.89 -4.09 -8.75
C ASP A 7 3.95 -2.65 -8.22
N MET A 8 2.82 -2.13 -7.72
CA MET A 8 2.76 -0.81 -7.10
C MET A 8 3.58 -0.76 -5.79
N SER A 9 3.42 -1.75 -4.91
CA SER A 9 4.18 -1.85 -3.67
C SER A 9 5.68 -2.01 -3.94
N ASP A 10 6.09 -2.85 -4.90
CA ASP A 10 7.50 -3.01 -5.29
C ASP A 10 8.10 -1.68 -5.78
N ALA A 11 7.39 -0.98 -6.66
CA ALA A 11 7.87 0.30 -7.19
C ALA A 11 8.10 1.33 -6.08
N LEU A 12 7.19 1.42 -5.10
CA LEU A 12 7.31 2.34 -3.97
C LEU A 12 8.42 1.91 -3.01
N CYS A 13 8.49 0.63 -2.64
CA CYS A 13 9.51 0.09 -1.74
C CYS A 13 10.93 0.29 -2.29
N ARG A 14 11.13 0.08 -3.59
CA ARG A 14 12.44 0.29 -4.21
C ARG A 14 12.94 1.73 -4.08
N VAL A 15 12.04 2.71 -4.17
CA VAL A 15 12.40 4.13 -3.96
C VAL A 15 12.57 4.42 -2.47
N ALA A 16 11.72 3.87 -1.61
CA ALA A 16 11.81 4.01 -0.16
C ALA A 16 13.16 3.49 0.37
N ASP A 17 13.49 2.24 0.06
CA ASP A 17 14.71 1.57 0.52
C ASP A 17 15.98 2.28 0.05
N LEU A 18 16.00 2.71 -1.22
CA LEU A 18 17.13 3.46 -1.75
C LEU A 18 17.28 4.83 -1.08
N SER A 19 16.16 5.54 -0.89
CA SER A 19 16.15 6.83 -0.22
C SER A 19 16.61 6.68 1.24
N ASP A 20 16.16 5.64 1.94
CA ASP A 20 16.53 5.39 3.32
C ASP A 20 18.01 5.02 3.47
N CYS A 21 18.52 4.19 2.55
CA CYS A 21 19.94 3.86 2.45
C CYS A 21 20.80 5.11 2.26
N ILE A 22 20.46 6.01 1.34
CA ILE A 22 21.19 7.27 1.12
C ILE A 22 21.09 8.18 2.35
N ARG A 23 19.90 8.31 2.93
CA ARG A 23 19.65 9.10 4.13
C ARG A 23 20.52 8.67 5.31
N MET A 24 20.75 7.36 5.47
CA MET A 24 21.50 6.80 6.59
C MET A 24 23.00 6.71 6.36
N LEU A 25 23.45 6.43 5.13
CA LEU A 25 24.83 6.02 4.87
C LEU A 25 25.65 7.07 4.11
N HIS A 26 25.02 8.02 3.40
CA HIS A 26 25.77 8.93 2.54
C HIS A 26 26.59 9.95 3.36
N PRO A 27 27.89 10.17 3.06
CA PRO A 27 28.74 11.07 3.85
C PRO A 27 28.39 12.55 3.69
N ASP A 28 27.90 12.94 2.52
CA ASP A 28 27.47 14.30 2.22
C ASP A 28 26.03 14.57 2.69
N GLU A 29 25.86 15.67 3.44
CA GLU A 29 24.61 16.12 4.02
C GLU A 29 23.56 16.54 2.97
N ALA A 30 23.98 17.12 1.84
CA ALA A 30 23.04 17.54 0.78
C ALA A 30 22.28 16.35 0.19
N TYR A 31 22.96 15.22 0.03
CA TYR A 31 22.36 13.97 -0.42
C TYR A 31 21.45 13.37 0.66
N ARG A 32 21.89 13.33 1.93
CA ARG A 32 21.04 12.84 3.04
C ARG A 32 19.75 13.65 3.17
N TYR A 33 19.83 14.97 3.06
CA TYR A 33 18.67 15.87 3.12
C TYR A 33 17.72 15.64 1.94
N SER A 34 18.24 15.49 0.73
CA SER A 34 17.44 15.21 -0.46
C SER A 34 16.75 13.84 -0.35
N ALA A 35 17.44 12.84 0.17
CA ALA A 35 16.90 11.50 0.40
C ALA A 35 15.83 11.49 1.50
N GLN A 36 16.02 12.26 2.58
CA GLN A 36 14.99 12.47 3.60
C GLN A 36 13.70 13.05 2.99
N LYS A 37 13.80 14.04 2.10
CA LYS A 37 12.62 14.56 1.39
C LYS A 37 11.93 13.51 0.53
N ALA A 38 12.71 12.67 -0.16
CA ALA A 38 12.16 11.58 -0.95
C ALA A 38 11.40 10.57 -0.06
N CYS A 39 11.96 10.17 1.09
CA CYS A 39 11.28 9.32 2.07
C CYS A 39 9.95 9.93 2.54
N GLN A 40 9.93 11.23 2.85
CA GLN A 40 8.71 11.92 3.28
C GLN A 40 7.63 11.91 2.19
N LEU A 41 7.99 12.19 0.94
CA LEU A 41 7.06 12.20 -0.19
C LEU A 41 6.54 10.79 -0.52
N ILE A 42 7.41 9.78 -0.48
CA ILE A 42 7.00 8.37 -0.65
C ILE A 42 6.04 7.96 0.46
N GLY A 43 6.33 8.31 1.71
CA GLY A 43 5.45 8.03 2.84
C GLY A 43 4.06 8.65 2.66
N GLN A 44 3.99 9.93 2.26
CA GLN A 44 2.71 10.59 1.94
C GLN A 44 1.93 9.87 0.84
N LEU A 45 2.61 9.48 -0.25
CA LEU A 45 1.97 8.76 -1.35
C LEU A 45 1.46 7.37 -0.90
N VAL A 46 2.21 6.65 -0.07
CA VAL A 46 1.76 5.36 0.50
C VAL A 46 0.49 5.54 1.32
N GLU A 47 0.41 6.58 2.15
CA GLU A 47 -0.79 6.88 2.94
C GLU A 47 -1.98 7.25 2.06
N GLU A 48 -1.79 8.08 1.04
CA GLU A 48 -2.83 8.44 0.06
C GLU A 48 -3.36 7.19 -0.68
N LEU A 49 -2.48 6.27 -1.05
CA LEU A 49 -2.85 5.03 -1.74
C LEU A 49 -3.56 4.06 -0.78
N ASN A 50 -3.02 3.84 0.42
CA ASN A 50 -3.59 2.93 1.42
C ASN A 50 -4.89 3.44 2.05
N THR A 51 -5.22 4.72 1.87
CA THR A 51 -6.53 5.28 2.23
C THR A 51 -7.44 5.47 1.02
N ASN A 52 -7.04 5.06 -0.19
CA ASN A 52 -7.88 5.24 -1.37
C ASN A 52 -9.07 4.26 -1.39
N SER A 53 -10.28 4.81 -1.27
CA SER A 53 -11.51 4.02 -1.21
C SER A 53 -11.84 3.27 -2.51
N GLU A 54 -11.43 3.77 -3.68
CA GLU A 54 -11.63 3.07 -4.95
C GLU A 54 -10.76 1.82 -5.05
N LEU A 55 -9.48 1.92 -4.66
CA LEU A 55 -8.54 0.78 -4.61
C LEU A 55 -9.01 -0.27 -3.60
N TYR A 56 -9.44 0.15 -2.40
CA TYR A 56 -10.01 -0.76 -1.41
C TYR A 56 -11.24 -1.49 -1.95
N ASN A 57 -12.22 -0.75 -2.49
CA ASN A 57 -13.45 -1.34 -3.02
C ASN A 57 -13.18 -2.30 -4.19
N ALA A 58 -12.21 -1.98 -5.05
CA ALA A 58 -11.79 -2.87 -6.12
C ALA A 58 -11.15 -4.17 -5.59
N SER A 59 -10.33 -4.06 -4.55
CA SER A 59 -9.69 -5.20 -3.87
C SER A 59 -10.70 -6.10 -3.18
N VAL A 60 -11.68 -5.53 -2.46
CA VAL A 60 -12.77 -6.27 -1.81
C VAL A 60 -13.62 -7.02 -2.85
N ARG A 61 -13.98 -6.38 -3.97
CA ARG A 61 -14.73 -7.04 -5.05
C ARG A 61 -13.94 -8.21 -5.65
N ALA A 62 -12.66 -8.00 -5.95
CA ALA A 62 -11.79 -9.04 -6.47
C ALA A 62 -11.63 -10.21 -5.49
N ASN A 63 -11.54 -9.95 -4.18
CA ASN A 63 -11.44 -10.98 -3.16
C ASN A 63 -12.76 -11.77 -2.95
N SER A 64 -13.91 -11.12 -3.18
CA SER A 64 -15.25 -11.70 -3.01
C SER A 64 -15.74 -12.48 -4.23
N THR A 65 -15.07 -12.35 -5.39
CA THR A 65 -15.48 -13.00 -6.63
C THR A 65 -15.25 -14.51 -6.51
N SER A 66 -16.34 -15.27 -6.44
CA SER A 66 -16.30 -16.74 -6.40
C SER A 66 -15.82 -17.31 -7.73
N GLN A 67 -15.13 -18.45 -7.72
CA GLN A 67 -14.63 -19.19 -8.90
C GLN A 67 -15.72 -19.70 -9.87
N LYS A 68 -16.95 -19.17 -9.84
CA LYS A 68 -18.05 -19.60 -10.70
C LYS A 68 -18.08 -18.90 -12.06
N ASP A 69 -17.42 -17.75 -12.21
CA ASP A 69 -17.32 -17.03 -13.50
C ASP A 69 -16.10 -17.52 -14.32
N LYS A 70 -16.06 -18.81 -14.63
CA LYS A 70 -15.02 -19.47 -15.45
C LYS A 70 -15.17 -19.23 -16.96
N LEU A 71 -15.53 -18.02 -17.39
CA LEU A 71 -15.59 -17.69 -18.81
C LEU A 71 -14.32 -17.01 -19.34
N ILE A 72 -13.36 -16.65 -18.46
CA ILE A 72 -12.08 -16.07 -18.86
C ILE A 72 -10.95 -17.01 -18.40
N PRO A 73 -10.25 -17.70 -19.32
CA PRO A 73 -9.25 -18.73 -19.00
C PRO A 73 -7.99 -18.25 -18.26
N ASP A 74 -7.83 -16.94 -18.03
CA ASP A 74 -6.52 -16.33 -17.70
C ASP A 74 -6.47 -15.60 -16.34
N ILE A 75 -7.53 -15.70 -15.53
CA ILE A 75 -7.57 -15.08 -14.20
C ILE A 75 -7.84 -16.16 -13.15
N HIS A 76 -6.93 -17.11 -13.03
CA HIS A 76 -7.02 -18.14 -11.99
C HIS A 76 -6.31 -17.63 -10.73
N MET A 77 -7.03 -16.88 -9.89
CA MET A 77 -6.54 -16.49 -8.57
C MET A 77 -6.38 -17.74 -7.70
N ASP A 78 -5.14 -18.11 -7.39
CA ASP A 78 -4.86 -19.28 -6.58
C ASP A 78 -5.08 -19.00 -5.07
N ASN A 79 -4.75 -19.97 -4.21
CA ASN A 79 -4.94 -19.78 -2.77
C ASN A 79 -3.95 -18.78 -2.16
N VAL A 80 -2.77 -18.61 -2.76
CA VAL A 80 -1.76 -17.63 -2.37
C VAL A 80 -2.24 -16.24 -2.78
N ASP A 81 -2.69 -16.06 -4.01
CA ASP A 81 -3.21 -14.78 -4.49
C ASP A 81 -4.39 -14.30 -3.64
N LYS A 82 -5.32 -15.20 -3.29
CA LYS A 82 -6.44 -14.87 -2.38
C LYS A 82 -5.96 -14.43 -1.01
N ARG A 83 -4.95 -15.12 -0.47
CA ARG A 83 -4.34 -14.77 0.82
C ARG A 83 -3.71 -13.38 0.74
N VAL A 84 -2.90 -13.13 -0.29
CA VAL A 84 -2.21 -11.84 -0.50
C VAL A 84 -3.22 -10.71 -0.70
N LEU A 85 -4.26 -10.93 -1.51
CA LEU A 85 -5.33 -9.95 -1.68
C LEU A 85 -6.08 -9.66 -0.37
N GLY A 86 -6.29 -10.69 0.46
CA GLY A 86 -6.85 -10.53 1.80
C GLY A 86 -5.96 -9.72 2.74
N LEU A 87 -4.63 -9.85 2.62
CA LEU A 87 -3.67 -9.02 3.37
C LEU A 87 -3.76 -7.56 2.91
N PHE A 88 -3.76 -7.31 1.59
CA PHE A 88 -3.94 -5.95 1.08
C PHE A 88 -5.23 -5.31 1.58
N VAL A 89 -6.36 -6.04 1.55
CA VAL A 89 -7.63 -5.56 2.12
C VAL A 89 -7.47 -5.19 3.59
N ALA A 90 -6.82 -6.03 4.40
CA ALA A 90 -6.56 -5.73 5.80
C ALA A 90 -5.66 -4.49 5.98
N ASP A 91 -4.65 -4.31 5.14
CA ASP A 91 -3.75 -3.15 5.20
C ASP A 91 -4.51 -1.84 4.92
N PHE A 92 -5.41 -1.80 3.93
CA PHE A 92 -6.29 -0.64 3.71
C PHE A 92 -7.14 -0.31 4.96
N GLU A 93 -7.69 -1.32 5.62
CA GLU A 93 -8.51 -1.16 6.83
C GLU A 93 -7.68 -0.66 8.01
N LEU A 94 -6.46 -1.16 8.17
CA LEU A 94 -5.49 -0.72 9.18
C LEU A 94 -5.00 0.71 8.92
N SER A 95 -4.88 1.12 7.66
CA SER A 95 -4.63 2.51 7.26
C SER A 95 -5.87 3.40 7.36
N GLY A 96 -7.01 2.87 7.81
CA GLY A 96 -8.20 3.68 8.06
C GLY A 96 -8.91 4.16 6.79
N VAL A 97 -8.88 3.38 5.70
CA VAL A 97 -9.63 3.69 4.47
C VAL A 97 -11.12 3.96 4.73
N GLN A 98 -11.70 3.38 5.79
CA GLN A 98 -13.10 3.60 6.16
C GLN A 98 -13.32 4.87 7.01
N LEU A 99 -12.27 5.62 7.35
CA LEU A 99 -12.28 6.84 8.17
C LEU A 99 -12.28 8.13 7.33
N GLN A 100 -12.39 8.01 6.00
CA GLN A 100 -12.69 9.15 5.12
C GLN A 100 -14.08 9.76 5.42
N ASP A 101 -14.90 9.07 6.21
CA ASP A 101 -16.06 9.64 6.89
C ASP A 101 -15.61 10.49 8.11
N PRO A 102 -15.87 11.81 8.12
CA PRO A 102 -15.46 12.72 9.21
C PRO A 102 -15.96 12.30 10.59
N CYS A 103 -16.97 11.42 10.70
CA CYS A 103 -17.46 10.92 11.98
C CYS A 103 -16.54 9.92 12.70
N ARG A 104 -15.43 9.45 12.09
CA ARG A 104 -14.62 8.34 12.62
C ARG A 104 -13.14 8.66 12.89
N HIS A 105 -12.77 9.93 12.89
CA HIS A 105 -11.38 10.42 12.85
C HIS A 105 -10.49 10.16 14.10
N GLU A 106 -11.04 9.70 15.23
CA GLU A 106 -10.29 9.67 16.52
C GLU A 106 -9.32 8.49 16.72
N GLN A 107 -9.24 7.50 15.82
CA GLN A 107 -8.58 6.22 16.14
C GLN A 107 -7.22 5.92 15.46
N LEU A 108 -6.71 6.76 14.53
CA LEU A 108 -5.61 6.32 13.65
C LEU A 108 -4.21 6.93 13.89
N CYS A 109 -4.00 7.76 14.91
CA CYS A 109 -2.70 8.42 15.13
C CYS A 109 -1.51 7.51 15.52
N VAL A 110 -1.71 6.20 15.71
CA VAL A 110 -0.70 5.33 16.34
C VAL A 110 0.14 4.51 15.34
N LEU A 111 -0.34 4.23 14.13
CA LEU A 111 0.37 3.27 13.24
C LEU A 111 1.54 3.89 12.44
N LEU A 112 1.46 5.19 12.11
CA LEU A 112 2.47 5.89 11.30
C LEU A 112 3.77 6.27 12.04
N HIS A 113 3.82 6.12 13.37
CA HIS A 113 5.00 6.50 14.18
C HIS A 113 6.03 5.38 14.36
N LEU A 114 5.90 4.24 13.66
CA LEU A 114 6.77 3.07 13.81
C LEU A 114 7.55 2.67 12.55
N LEU A 115 7.55 3.50 11.51
CA LEU A 115 8.52 3.46 10.41
C LEU A 115 9.32 4.76 10.40
#